data_AF-A0A7S0Y8H9-F1
#
_entry.id   AF-A0A7S0Y8H9-F1
#
_cell.length_a   1.000
_cell.length_b   1.000
_cell.length_c   1.000
_cell.angle_alpha   90.00
_cell.angle_beta   90.00
_cell.angle_gamma   90.00
#
_symmetry.space_group_name_H-M   'P 1'
#
loop_
_entity.id
_entity.type
_entity.pdbx_description
1 polymer ?
#
loop_
_entity_poly.entity_id
_entity_poly.type
_entity_poly.pdbx_seq_one_letter_code
_entity_poly.pdbx_strand_id
1 'polypeptide(L)'
;NNPEQQQQQQQSERIRRFCESLALLFDDALPVCLLYREERLQYENLQNDETLKLKRPCEIYGSTFLLRLLQRLPILLKAEPKREMDELGPLIADLVVLLQKNKQACFGKDSYREPQHNELLVWEKEATSCEQDNNSKTIR
;
A
#
# COMPACT_ATOMS: atom_id res chain seq x y z
N ASN A 1 40.36 -8.07 -1.22
CA ASN A 1 39.11 -7.49 -0.69
C ASN A 1 39.13 -6.00 -0.91
N ASN A 2 38.35 -5.49 -1.86
CA ASN A 2 38.30 -4.06 -2.19
C ASN A 2 37.30 -3.36 -1.25
N PRO A 3 37.69 -2.39 -0.42
CA PRO A 3 36.81 -1.76 0.57
C PRO A 3 35.60 -1.05 -0.07
N GLU A 4 35.73 -0.53 -1.28
CA GLU A 4 34.64 0.10 -2.04
C GLU A 4 33.50 -0.88 -2.36
N GLN A 5 33.85 -2.13 -2.71
CA GLN A 5 32.86 -3.17 -3.01
C GLN A 5 32.07 -3.57 -1.76
N GLN A 6 32.72 -3.60 -0.60
CA GLN A 6 32.05 -3.91 0.67
C GLN A 6 31.09 -2.79 1.09
N GLN A 7 31.48 -1.53 0.88
CA GLN A 7 30.64 -0.39 1.23
C GLN A 7 29.38 -0.31 0.35
N GLN A 8 29.52 -0.61 -0.94
CA GLN A 8 28.41 -0.62 -1.88
C GLN A 8 27.43 -1.79 -1.62
N GLN A 9 27.94 -2.96 -1.22
CA GLN A 9 27.11 -4.09 -0.78
C GLN A 9 26.31 -3.76 0.49
N GLN A 10 26.93 -3.15 1.49
CA GLN A 10 26.24 -2.75 2.73
C GLN A 10 25.14 -1.73 2.46
N GLN A 11 25.40 -0.75 1.58
CA GLN A 11 24.39 0.22 1.17
C GLN A 11 23.21 -0.46 0.45
N SER A 12 23.50 -1.42 -0.43
CA SER A 12 22.48 -2.14 -1.19
C SER A 12 21.58 -2.98 -0.28
N GLU A 13 22.16 -3.68 0.69
CA GLU A 13 21.41 -4.46 1.69
C GLU A 13 20.55 -3.54 2.57
N ARG A 14 21.07 -2.37 2.97
CA ARG A 14 20.31 -1.38 3.73
C ARG A 14 19.10 -0.87 2.96
N ILE A 15 19.26 -0.55 1.67
CA ILE A 15 18.16 -0.12 0.80
C ILE A 15 17.14 -1.25 0.66
N ARG A 16 17.58 -2.49 0.47
CA ARG A 16 16.68 -3.64 0.34
C ARG A 16 15.79 -3.79 1.58
N ARG A 17 16.38 -3.78 2.77
CA ARG A 17 15.63 -3.87 4.05
C ARG A 17 14.65 -2.72 4.24
N PHE A 18 15.05 -1.52 3.85
CA PHE A 18 14.15 -0.36 3.86
C PHE A 18 12.93 -0.58 2.94
N CYS A 19 13.16 -1.02 1.71
CA CYS A 19 12.06 -1.32 0.77
C CYS A 19 11.15 -2.44 1.27
N GLU A 20 11.71 -3.51 1.84
CA GLU A 20 10.95 -4.62 2.43
C GLU A 20 10.08 -4.14 3.60
N SER A 21 10.67 -3.35 4.51
CA SER A 21 9.96 -2.79 5.67
C SER A 21 8.85 -1.83 5.25
N LEU A 22 9.12 -1.01 4.23
CA LEU A 22 8.13 -0.08 3.67
C LEU A 22 6.97 -0.82 3.00
N ALA A 23 7.24 -1.92 2.30
CA ALA A 23 6.21 -2.76 1.70
C ALA A 23 5.31 -3.43 2.76
N LEU A 24 5.90 -3.92 3.85
CA LEU A 24 5.14 -4.46 4.99
C LEU A 24 4.28 -3.38 5.64
N LEU A 25 4.86 -2.22 5.94
CA LEU A 25 4.13 -1.09 6.49
C LEU A 25 2.98 -0.64 5.57
N PHE A 26 3.21 -0.67 4.26
CA PHE A 26 2.18 -0.33 3.28
C PHE A 26 0.99 -1.30 3.35
N ASP A 27 1.26 -2.60 3.38
CA ASP A 27 0.21 -3.63 3.45
C ASP A 27 -0.66 -3.47 4.70
N ASP A 28 -0.03 -3.21 5.84
CA ASP A 28 -0.72 -3.01 7.12
C ASP A 28 -1.48 -1.68 7.16
N ALA A 29 -0.88 -0.61 6.63
CA ALA A 29 -1.47 0.72 6.69
C ALA A 29 -2.62 0.91 5.70
N LEU A 30 -2.61 0.20 4.56
CA LEU A 30 -3.58 0.40 3.48
C LEU A 30 -5.05 0.33 3.96
N PRO A 31 -5.55 -0.79 4.50
CA PRO A 31 -6.96 -0.91 4.90
C PRO A 31 -7.32 -0.01 6.09
N VAL A 32 -6.32 0.39 6.87
CA VAL A 32 -6.52 1.17 8.10
C VAL A 32 -6.71 2.66 7.78
N CYS A 33 -5.79 3.26 7.01
CA CYS A 33 -5.69 4.73 6.92
C CYS A 33 -5.31 5.31 5.56
N LEU A 34 -5.13 4.50 4.51
CA LEU A 34 -4.76 4.99 3.18
C LEU A 34 -5.95 5.03 2.19
N LEU A 35 -7.01 4.28 2.46
CA LEU A 35 -8.23 4.26 1.65
C LEU A 35 -9.21 5.36 2.06
N TYR A 36 -9.79 6.04 1.08
CA TYR A 36 -10.99 6.85 1.26
C TYR A 36 -12.20 5.95 1.49
N ARG A 37 -13.30 6.55 1.97
CA ARG A 37 -14.53 5.83 2.28
C ARG A 37 -15.06 5.06 1.07
N GLU A 38 -14.99 5.68 -0.10
CA GLU A 38 -15.49 5.16 -1.38
C GLU A 38 -14.60 4.03 -1.93
N GLU A 39 -13.31 4.01 -1.56
CA GLU A 39 -12.33 3.01 -2.02
C GLU A 39 -12.37 1.73 -1.17
N ARG A 40 -13.00 1.75 0.02
CA ARG A 40 -13.10 0.58 0.90
C ARG A 40 -13.88 -0.56 0.26
N LEU A 41 -14.98 -0.25 -0.42
CA LEU A 41 -15.78 -1.25 -1.09
C LEU A 41 -15.01 -1.90 -2.24
N GLN A 42 -14.23 -1.12 -3.00
CA GLN A 42 -13.34 -1.69 -4.03
C GLN A 42 -12.31 -2.65 -3.41
N TYR A 43 -11.70 -2.27 -2.28
CA TYR A 43 -10.75 -3.11 -1.58
C TYR A 43 -11.37 -4.43 -1.09
N GLU A 44 -12.57 -4.37 -0.49
CA GLU A 44 -13.31 -5.55 -0.04
C GLU A 44 -13.65 -6.51 -1.19
N ASN A 45 -14.13 -5.97 -2.31
CA ASN A 45 -14.41 -6.80 -3.50
C ASN A 45 -13.16 -7.40 -4.11
N LEU A 46 -12.02 -6.69 -4.05
CA LEU A 46 -10.75 -7.22 -4.49
C LEU A 46 -10.31 -8.44 -3.67
N GLN A 47 -10.66 -8.52 -2.39
CA GLN A 47 -10.39 -9.70 -1.55
C GLN A 47 -11.25 -10.92 -1.97
N ASN A 48 -12.35 -10.70 -2.67
CA ASN A 48 -13.22 -11.76 -3.19
C ASN A 48 -12.79 -12.26 -4.59
N ASP A 49 -11.92 -11.52 -5.29
CA ASP A 49 -11.40 -11.91 -6.60
C ASP A 49 -10.32 -13.00 -6.45
N GLU A 50 -10.58 -14.19 -7.02
CA GLU A 50 -9.69 -15.35 -6.92
C GLU A 50 -8.25 -15.09 -7.43
N THR A 51 -8.08 -14.16 -8.37
CA THR A 51 -6.77 -13.83 -8.96
C THR A 51 -6.02 -12.76 -8.17
N LEU A 52 -6.74 -11.90 -7.46
CA LEU A 52 -6.15 -10.77 -6.74
C LEU A 52 -6.05 -11.00 -5.24
N LYS A 53 -6.89 -11.86 -4.64
CA LYS A 53 -6.88 -12.17 -3.21
C LYS A 53 -5.56 -12.77 -2.70
N LEU A 54 -4.76 -13.37 -3.59
CA LEU A 54 -3.45 -13.94 -3.25
C LEU A 54 -2.31 -12.91 -3.32
N LYS A 55 -2.56 -11.73 -3.86
CA LYS A 55 -1.56 -10.67 -4.00
C LYS A 55 -1.56 -9.75 -2.81
N ARG A 56 -0.39 -9.28 -2.44
CA ARG A 56 -0.21 -8.28 -1.38
C ARG A 56 -0.71 -6.92 -1.85
N PRO A 57 -1.22 -6.07 -0.96
CA PRO A 57 -1.57 -4.68 -1.29
C PRO A 57 -0.47 -3.93 -2.04
N CYS A 58 0.79 -4.07 -1.63
CA CYS A 58 1.93 -3.43 -2.29
C CYS A 58 2.18 -3.89 -3.74
N GLU A 59 1.62 -5.04 -4.17
CA GLU A 59 1.71 -5.57 -5.54
C GLU A 59 0.55 -5.09 -6.43
N ILE A 60 -0.53 -4.61 -5.82
CA ILE A 60 -1.76 -4.19 -6.51
C ILE A 60 -1.80 -2.67 -6.64
N TYR A 61 -1.50 -1.96 -5.54
CA TYR A 61 -1.65 -0.52 -5.45
C TYR A 61 -0.35 0.18 -5.87
N GLY A 62 -0.48 1.18 -6.74
CA GLY A 62 0.65 1.90 -7.28
C GLY A 62 1.15 3.08 -6.43
N SER A 63 2.00 3.90 -7.05
CA SER A 63 2.67 5.06 -6.46
C SER A 63 1.74 6.09 -5.82
N THR A 64 0.48 6.20 -6.27
CA THR A 64 -0.46 7.13 -5.65
C THR A 64 -0.74 6.79 -4.19
N PHE A 65 -0.92 5.51 -3.88
CA PHE A 65 -1.16 5.07 -2.50
C PHE A 65 0.13 5.11 -1.69
N LEU A 66 1.28 4.83 -2.31
CA LEU A 66 2.58 5.01 -1.67
C LEU A 66 2.78 6.47 -1.22
N LEU A 67 2.38 7.44 -2.06
CA LEU A 67 2.43 8.86 -1.68
C LEU A 67 1.52 9.18 -0.48
N ARG A 68 0.35 8.54 -0.39
CA ARG A 68 -0.52 8.68 0.79
C ARG A 68 0.14 8.11 2.05
N LEU A 69 0.85 6.98 1.94
CA LEU A 69 1.63 6.44 3.06
C LEU A 69 2.70 7.45 3.52
N LEU A 70 3.45 8.04 2.59
CA LEU A 70 4.47 9.06 2.93
C LEU A 70 3.88 10.25 3.70
N GLN A 71 2.65 10.66 3.39
CA GLN A 71 1.95 11.72 4.15
C GLN A 71 1.53 11.26 5.57
N ARG A 72 1.30 9.95 5.78
CA ARG A 72 0.95 9.36 7.08
C ARG A 72 2.15 9.01 7.93
N LEU A 73 3.34 8.81 7.34
CA LEU A 73 4.56 8.42 8.06
C LEU A 73 4.86 9.26 9.31
N PRO A 74 4.73 10.60 9.34
CA PRO A 74 5.00 11.37 10.55
C PRO A 74 4.14 10.96 11.75
N ILE A 75 2.92 10.49 11.49
CA ILE A 75 1.99 10.00 12.52
C ILE A 75 2.34 8.56 12.89
N LEU A 76 2.59 7.70 11.90
CA LEU A 76 2.90 6.29 12.09
C LEU A 76 4.23 6.07 12.83
N LEU A 77 5.23 6.91 12.55
CA LEU A 77 6.57 6.80 13.13
C LEU A 77 6.75 7.64 14.39
N LYS A 78 5.67 8.20 14.95
CA LYS A 78 5.75 9.08 16.14
C LYS A 78 6.31 8.37 17.37
N ALA A 79 6.10 7.07 17.47
CA ALA A 79 6.58 6.24 18.59
C ALA A 79 8.04 5.77 18.41
N GLU A 80 8.61 5.94 17.22
CA GLU A 80 9.95 5.42 16.92
C GLU A 80 11.06 6.26 17.56
N PRO A 81 12.15 5.62 18.01
CA PRO A 81 13.26 6.33 18.61
C PRO A 81 13.97 7.21 17.58
N LYS A 82 14.45 8.38 18.03
CA LYS A 82 15.14 9.36 17.17
C LYS A 82 16.30 8.75 16.36
N ARG A 83 17.03 7.79 16.95
CA ARG A 83 18.15 7.10 16.28
C ARG A 83 17.70 6.38 15.00
N GLU A 84 16.57 5.70 15.06
CA GLU A 84 16.03 5.00 13.88
C GLU A 84 15.54 6.00 12.84
N MET A 85 14.96 7.13 13.28
CA MET A 85 14.56 8.21 12.38
C MET A 85 15.76 8.87 11.69
N ASP A 86 16.90 9.02 12.36
CA ASP A 86 18.13 9.54 11.75
C ASP A 86 18.68 8.59 10.66
N GLU A 87 18.43 7.28 10.80
CA GLU A 87 18.81 6.27 9.80
C GLU A 87 17.79 6.17 8.64
N LEU A 88 16.49 6.32 8.92
CA LEU A 88 15.41 6.19 7.93
C LEU A 88 15.15 7.49 7.14
N GLY A 89 15.32 8.65 7.78
CA GLY A 89 15.05 9.96 7.20
C GLY A 89 15.70 10.19 5.83
N PRO A 90 17.01 9.92 5.66
CA PRO A 90 17.67 10.05 4.35
C PRO A 90 17.07 9.14 3.27
N LEU A 91 16.71 7.90 3.60
CA LEU A 91 16.11 6.95 2.64
C LEU A 91 14.70 7.38 2.21
N ILE A 92 13.91 7.91 3.15
CA ILE A 92 12.59 8.48 2.86
C ILE A 92 12.74 9.72 1.96
N ALA A 93 13.72 10.59 2.25
CA ALA A 93 13.99 11.78 1.44
C ALA A 93 14.41 11.40 0.01
N ASP A 94 15.31 10.44 -0.15
CA ASP A 94 15.73 9.92 -1.45
C ASP A 94 14.56 9.32 -2.23
N LEU A 95 13.67 8.58 -1.57
CA LEU A 95 12.46 8.05 -2.17
C LEU A 95 11.53 9.16 -2.67
N VAL A 96 11.33 10.22 -1.88
CA VAL A 96 10.52 11.38 -2.31
C VAL A 96 11.13 12.04 -3.54
N VAL A 97 12.45 12.25 -3.55
CA VAL A 97 13.17 12.81 -4.70
C VAL A 97 13.02 11.90 -5.93
N LEU A 98 13.08 10.58 -5.75
CA LEU A 98 12.89 9.61 -6.82
C LEU A 98 11.48 9.70 -7.43
N LEU A 99 10.44 9.77 -6.59
CA LEU A 99 9.05 9.93 -7.02
C LEU A 99 8.85 11.26 -7.76
N GLN A 100 9.48 12.34 -7.31
CA GLN A 100 9.42 13.64 -7.98
C GLN A 100 10.10 13.62 -9.36
N LYS A 101 11.30 13.02 -9.46
CA LYS A 101 12.03 12.88 -10.73
C LYS A 101 11.24 12.07 -11.76
N ASN A 102 10.48 11.08 -11.29
CA ASN A 102 9.70 10.18 -12.14
C ASN A 102 8.20 10.49 -12.10
N LYS A 103 7.80 11.73 -11.78
CA LYS A 103 6.41 12.12 -11.54
C LYS A 103 5.45 11.68 -12.66
N GLN A 104 5.85 11.82 -13.92
CA GLN A 104 4.97 11.49 -15.04
C GLN A 104 4.73 9.98 -15.17
N ALA A 105 5.74 9.16 -14.86
CA ALA A 105 5.61 7.71 -14.85
C ALA A 105 4.82 7.23 -13.63
N CYS A 106 5.02 7.86 -12.46
CA CYS A 106 4.37 7.47 -11.21
C CYS A 106 2.93 7.98 -11.07
N PHE A 107 2.59 9.12 -11.67
CA PHE A 107 1.31 9.82 -11.44
C PHE A 107 0.68 10.26 -12.78
N GLY A 108 0.63 9.34 -13.74
CA GLY A 108 0.00 9.55 -15.04
C GLY A 108 -1.53 9.75 -14.93
N LYS A 109 -2.12 10.39 -15.94
CA LYS A 109 -3.57 10.67 -15.97
C LYS A 109 -4.43 9.41 -16.12
N ASP A 110 -3.87 8.34 -16.66
CA ASP A 110 -4.58 7.10 -16.94
C ASP A 110 -4.56 6.10 -15.76
N SER A 111 -4.01 6.49 -14.61
CA SER A 111 -4.01 5.65 -13.40
C SER A 111 -5.40 5.54 -12.74
N TYR A 112 -6.37 6.32 -13.22
CA TYR A 112 -7.74 6.33 -12.74
C TYR A 112 -8.71 6.03 -13.87
N ARG A 113 -9.76 5.27 -13.53
CA ARG A 113 -10.90 5.01 -14.39
C ARG A 113 -12.14 5.59 -13.72
N GLU A 114 -13.07 6.11 -14.51
CA GLU A 114 -14.41 6.44 -13.99
C GLU A 114 -15.12 5.17 -13.50
N PRO A 115 -15.75 5.20 -12.32
CA PRO A 115 -16.59 4.10 -11.86
C PRO A 115 -17.70 3.80 -12.87
N GLN A 116 -18.01 2.52 -13.09
CA GLN A 116 -19.14 2.13 -13.92
C GLN A 116 -20.47 2.51 -13.25
N HIS A 117 -21.50 2.73 -14.08
CA HIS A 117 -22.83 3.01 -13.59
C HIS A 117 -23.33 1.85 -12.70
N ASN A 118 -23.70 2.17 -11.46
CA ASN A 118 -24.11 1.23 -10.40
C ASN A 118 -23.02 0.26 -9.90
N GLU A 119 -21.74 0.47 -10.20
CA GLU A 119 -20.65 -0.41 -9.71
C GLU A 119 -20.64 -0.52 -8.18
N LEU A 120 -20.73 0.62 -7.49
CA LEU A 120 -20.83 0.65 -6.03
C LEU A 120 -22.11 -0.03 -5.51
N LEU A 121 -23.25 0.15 -6.20
CA LEU A 121 -24.53 -0.45 -5.80
C LEU A 121 -24.55 -1.97 -6.03
N VAL A 122 -23.86 -2.45 -7.07
CA VAL A 122 -23.70 -3.89 -7.33
C VAL A 122 -22.87 -4.50 -6.21
N TRP A 123 -21.74 -3.90 -5.90
CA TRP A 123 -20.85 -4.32 -4.82
C TRP A 123 -21.52 -4.32 -3.44
N GLU A 124 -22.32 -3.30 -3.11
CA GLU A 124 -23.10 -3.27 -1.85
C GLU A 124 -24.12 -4.42 -1.78
N LYS A 125 -24.79 -4.74 -2.89
CA LYS A 125 -25.75 -5.85 -2.96
C LYS A 125 -25.04 -7.21 -2.85
N GLU A 126 -23.88 -7.36 -3.45
CA GLU A 126 -23.07 -8.58 -3.38
C GLU A 126 -22.57 -8.81 -1.94
N ALA A 127 -22.09 -7.76 -1.27
CA ALA A 127 -21.66 -7.84 0.13
C ALA A 127 -22.81 -8.28 1.06
N THR A 128 -24.00 -7.70 0.91
CA THR A 128 -25.18 -8.04 1.74
C THR A 128 -25.79 -9.42 1.43
N SER A 129 -25.67 -9.91 0.20
CA SER A 129 -26.19 -11.24 -0.18
C SER A 129 -25.36 -12.38 0.43
N CYS A 130 -24.04 -12.21 0.51
CA CYS A 130 -23.13 -13.17 1.16
C CYS A 130 -23.37 -13.31 2.67
N GLU A 131 -23.87 -12.28 3.34
CA GLU A 131 -24.22 -12.34 4.78
C GLU A 131 -25.47 -13.19 5.04
N GLN A 132 -26.42 -13.25 4.11
CA GLN A 132 -27.67 -14.00 4.29
C GLN A 132 -27.50 -15.52 4.16
N ASP A 133 -26.58 -15.97 3.30
CA ASP A 133 -26.29 -17.41 3.10
C ASP A 133 -25.55 -18.03 4.29
N ASN A 134 -24.74 -17.25 5.02
CA ASN A 134 -24.04 -17.70 6.21
C ASN A 134 -24.96 -17.86 7.42
N ASN A 135 -26.01 -17.04 7.53
CA ASN A 135 -26.95 -17.11 8.65
C ASN A 135 -27.93 -18.30 8.54
N SER A 136 -28.05 -18.92 7.37
CA SER A 136 -28.88 -20.11 7.14
C SER A 136 -28.20 -21.44 7.54
N LYS A 137 -26.92 -21.42 7.92
CA LYS A 137 -26.14 -22.64 8.25
C LYS A 137 -25.90 -22.89 9.75
N THR A 138 -26.43 -22.06 10.65
CA THR A 138 -26.26 -22.19 12.13
C THR A 138 -27.52 -22.65 12.87
N ILE A 139 -28.50 -23.26 12.19
CA ILE A 139 -29.55 -24.03 12.88
C ILE A 139 -29.54 -25.46 12.35
N ARG A 140 -28.79 -26.33 13.03
CA ARG A 140 -29.10 -27.75 13.19
C ARG A 140 -28.40 -28.31 14.43
#